data_AF-W7LKD8-F1
#
_entry.id   AF-W7LKD8-F1
#
_cell.length_a   1.000
_cell.length_b   1.000
_cell.length_c   1.000
_cell.angle_alpha   90.00
_cell.angle_beta   90.00
_cell.angle_gamma   90.00
#
_symmetry.space_group_name_H-M   'P 1'
#
loop_
_entity.id
_entity.type
_entity.pdbx_description
1 polymer ?
#
loop_
_entity_poly.entity_id
_entity_poly.type
_entity_poly.pdbx_seq_one_letter_code
_entity_poly.pdbx_strand_id
1 'polypeptide(L)' 'MSDEVDRASEHTHWRCVRCANVKTPNVNKLADEACVYCKTDRQPGAAALDKDLNIIGQLDKTDEKVWAWNPKRLR' A
#
# COMPACT_ATOMS: atom_id res chain seq x y z
N MET A 1 -21.82 -14.39 14.17
CA MET A 1 -22.00 -13.62 12.93
C MET A 1 -20.70 -12.88 12.73
N SER A 2 -20.00 -13.20 11.64
CA SER A 2 -18.57 -12.93 11.44
C SER A 2 -18.23 -11.45 11.60
N ASP A 3 -17.20 -11.16 12.41
CA ASP A 3 -16.50 -9.87 12.49
C ASP A 3 -15.69 -9.59 11.20
N GLU A 4 -16.30 -9.79 10.04
CA GLU A 4 -15.85 -9.32 8.72
C GLU A 4 -16.28 -7.85 8.52
N VAL A 5 -16.38 -7.12 9.62
CA VAL A 5 -16.61 -5.68 9.64
C VAL A 5 -15.32 -5.00 9.18
N ASP A 6 -15.33 -4.56 7.94
CA ASP A 6 -14.69 -3.31 7.50
C ASP A 6 -13.16 -3.21 7.53
N ARG A 7 -12.43 -4.29 7.23
CA ARG A 7 -11.01 -4.16 6.85
C ARG A 7 -10.79 -3.37 5.55
N ALA A 8 -11.86 -2.99 4.85
CA ALA A 8 -11.81 -2.14 3.67
C ALA A 8 -11.08 -0.80 3.93
N SER A 9 -11.14 -0.26 5.16
CA SER A 9 -10.53 1.03 5.53
C SER A 9 -9.17 0.95 6.26
N GLU A 10 -8.57 -0.23 6.46
CA GLU A 10 -7.35 -0.35 7.29
C GLU A 10 -6.09 0.17 6.59
N HIS A 11 -6.08 0.18 5.25
CA HIS A 11 -4.93 0.59 4.46
C HIS A 11 -4.78 2.12 4.37
N THR A 12 -3.97 2.69 5.23
CA THR A 12 -3.75 4.16 5.28
C THR A 12 -2.44 4.59 4.63
N HIS A 13 -1.55 3.62 4.37
CA HIS A 13 -0.21 3.87 3.87
C HIS A 13 0.21 2.87 2.79
N TRP A 14 1.26 3.21 2.06
CA TRP A 14 1.90 2.32 1.09
C TRP A 14 3.42 2.46 1.08
N ARG A 15 4.09 1.33 0.81
CA ARG A 15 5.55 1.28 0.62
C ARG A 15 5.88 1.17 -0.86
N CYS A 16 6.73 2.08 -1.33
CA CYS A 16 7.17 2.09 -2.72
C CYS A 16 7.95 0.82 -3.08
N VAL A 17 7.54 0.15 -4.16
CA VAL A 17 8.20 -1.07 -4.67
C VAL A 17 9.66 -0.83 -5.03
N ARG A 18 10.00 0.32 -5.62
CA ARG A 18 11.39 0.66 -6.01
C ARG A 18 12.31 0.91 -4.83
N CYS A 19 11.72 1.25 -3.68
CA CYS A 19 12.45 1.59 -2.47
C CYS A 19 12.21 0.56 -1.36
N ALA A 20 11.59 -0.59 -1.65
CA ALA A 20 11.31 -1.59 -0.62
C ALA A 20 12.58 -2.14 0.03
N ASN A 21 13.72 -2.07 -0.67
CA ASN A 21 15.02 -2.57 -0.22
C ASN A 21 15.93 -1.51 0.43
N VAL A 22 15.51 -0.25 0.52
CA VAL A 22 16.33 0.76 1.22
C VAL A 22 16.20 0.55 2.73
N LYS A 23 17.31 0.72 3.46
CA LYS A 23 17.36 0.54 4.92
C LYS A 23 16.48 1.52 5.69
N THR A 24 16.09 2.63 5.07
CA THR A 24 15.26 3.68 5.66
C THR A 24 13.79 3.39 5.40
N PRO A 25 12.89 3.57 6.38
CA PRO A 25 11.45 3.35 6.18
C PRO A 25 10.91 4.28 5.08
N ASN A 26 10.55 3.69 3.94
CA ASN A 26 9.86 4.38 2.86
C ASN A 26 8.35 4.17 2.97
N VAL A 27 7.71 5.01 3.77
CA VAL A 27 6.26 4.99 3.98
C VAL A 27 5.66 6.26 3.38
N ASN A 28 4.60 6.09 2.60
CA ASN A 28 3.84 7.15 1.96
C ASN A 28 2.40 7.05 2.44
N LYS A 29 1.69 8.17 2.57
CA LYS A 29 0.25 8.13 2.84
C LYS A 29 -0.47 7.62 1.60
N LEU A 30 -1.62 6.97 1.77
CA LEU A 30 -2.40 6.53 0.62
C LEU A 30 -2.85 7.69 -0.30
N ALA A 31 -3.03 8.89 0.25
CA ALA A 31 -3.32 10.08 -0.54
C ALA A 31 -2.13 10.55 -1.40
N ASP A 32 -0.90 10.15 -1.07
CA ASP A 32 0.28 10.50 -1.84
C ASP A 32 0.35 9.63 -3.09
N GLU A 33 0.17 10.25 -4.26
CA GLU A 33 0.28 9.55 -5.55
C GLU A 33 1.72 9.18 -5.89
N ALA A 34 2.70 9.92 -5.38
CA ALA A 34 4.12 9.71 -5.67
C ALA A 34 4.92 9.42 -4.40
N CYS A 35 5.94 8.58 -4.56
CA CYS A 35 6.86 8.23 -3.48
C CYS A 35 7.62 9.47 -2.98
N VAL A 36 7.61 9.73 -1.67
CA VAL A 36 8.27 10.90 -1.08
C VAL A 36 9.78 10.90 -1.29
N TYR A 37 10.40 9.72 -1.46
CA TYR A 37 11.84 9.55 -1.65
C TYR A 37 12.27 9.63 -3.10
N CYS A 38 11.76 8.74 -3.95
CA CYS A 38 12.22 8.62 -5.35
C CYS A 38 11.33 9.37 -6.36
N LYS A 39 10.28 10.05 -5.88
CA LYS A 39 9.30 10.82 -6.68
C LYS A 39 8.63 10.03 -7.80
N THR A 40 8.79 8.71 -7.82
CA THR A 40 8.09 7.83 -8.76
C THR A 40 6.66 7.64 -8.28
N ASP A 41 5.71 7.75 -9.20
CA ASP A 41 4.30 7.47 -8.95
C ASP A 41 4.10 6.06 -8.38
N ARG A 42 3.05 5.91 -7.59
CA ARG A 42 2.59 4.64 -7.05
C ARG A 42 2.39 3.63 -8.18
N GLN A 43 2.95 2.44 -7.99
CA GLN A 43 2.93 1.35 -8.95
C GLN A 43 2.21 0.13 -8.37
N PRO A 44 1.59 -0.72 -9.21
CA PRO A 44 1.10 -2.02 -8.77
C PRO A 44 2.22 -2.84 -8.11
N GLY A 45 1.89 -3.60 -7.08
CA GLY A 45 2.85 -4.37 -6.29
C GLY A 45 3.53 -3.58 -5.16
N ALA A 46 3.26 -2.28 -5.01
CA ALA A 46 3.59 -1.56 -3.78
C ALA A 46 2.94 -2.24 -2.56
N ALA A 47 3.62 -2.29 -1.42
CA ALA A 47 3.01 -2.92 -0.23
C ALA A 47 1.94 -1.99 0.34
N ALA A 48 0.77 -2.54 0.65
CA ALA A 48 -0.28 -1.85 1.40
C ALA A 48 0.01 -2.01 2.90
N LEU A 49 -0.09 -0.91 3.64
CA LEU A 49 0.24 -0.86 5.05
C LEU A 49 -0.95 -0.37 5.87
N ASP A 50 -1.12 -0.93 7.06
CA ASP A 50 -2.08 -0.42 8.05
C ASP A 50 -1.57 0.87 8.74
N LYS A 51 -2.34 1.36 9.72
CA LYS A 51 -1.98 2.54 10.54
C LYS A 51 -0.72 2.34 11.39
N ASP A 52 -0.42 1.09 11.72
CA ASP A 52 0.71 0.68 12.56
C ASP A 52 1.93 0.28 11.68
N LEU A 53 1.84 0.52 10.36
CA LEU A 53 2.85 0.26 9.34
C LEU A 53 3.13 -1.24 9.09
N ASN A 54 2.22 -2.13 9.50
CA ASN A 54 2.31 -3.54 9.16
C ASN A 54 1.89 -3.76 7.71
N ILE A 55 2.55 -4.70 7.04
CA ILE A 55 2.17 -5.11 5.69
C ILE A 55 0.90 -5.95 5.77
N ILE A 56 -0.16 -5.47 5.12
CA ILE A 56 -1.47 -6.15 5.07
C ILE A 56 -1.83 -6.63 3.66
N GLY A 57 -1.07 -6.23 2.64
CA GLY A 57 -1.32 -6.65 1.27
C GLY A 57 -0.34 -6.04 0.26
N GLN A 58 -0.65 -6.23 -1.02
CA GLN A 58 -0.07 -5.44 -2.10
C GLN A 58 -1.15 -4.61 -2.79
N LEU A 59 -0.75 -3.46 -3.33
CA LEU A 59 -1.62 -2.61 -4.10
C LEU A 59 -1.78 -3.10 -5.54
N ASP A 60 -3.03 -3.12 -5.98
CA ASP A 60 -3.45 -3.35 -7.35
C ASP A 60 -4.07 -2.05 -7.89
N LYS A 61 -3.70 -1.68 -9.12
CA LYS A 61 -4.33 -0.58 -9.84
C LYS A 61 -5.60 -1.13 -10.47
N THR A 62 -6.76 -0.65 -10.02
CA THR A 62 -8.05 -0.92 -10.65
C THR A 62 -8.33 0.18 -11.68
N ASP A 63 -9.56 0.26 -12.20
CA ASP A 63 -10.01 1.26 -13.19
C ASP A 63 -9.47 2.68 -12.90
N GLU A 64 -9.24 3.46 -13.97
CA GLU A 64 -8.72 4.85 -14.02
C GLU A 64 -8.24 5.48 -12.70
N LYS A 65 -7.22 4.88 -12.06
CA LYS A 65 -6.46 5.37 -10.88
C LYS A 65 -7.00 5.02 -9.49
N VAL A 66 -8.03 4.19 -9.37
CA VAL A 66 -8.38 3.64 -8.06
C VAL A 66 -7.34 2.59 -7.65
N TRP A 67 -6.91 2.63 -6.39
CA TRP A 67 -5.93 1.70 -5.83
C TRP A 67 -6.61 0.88 -4.75
N ALA A 68 -6.59 -0.44 -4.91
CA ALA A 68 -7.10 -1.39 -3.93
C ALA A 68 -5.95 -2.23 -3.39
N TRP A 69 -6.04 -2.69 -2.15
CA TRP A 69 -5.09 -3.66 -1.63
C TRP A 69 -5.63 -5.09 -1.77
N ASN A 70 -4.71 -6.04 -1.94
CA ASN A 70 -5.02 -7.46 -2.12
C ASN A 70 -4.22 -8.31 -1.11
N PRO A 71 -4.86 -8.96 -0.13
CA PRO A 71 -4.18 -9.78 0.87
C PRO A 71 -3.46 -10.98 0.27
N LYS A 72 -4.03 -11.54 -0.81
CA LYS A 72 -3.54 -12.80 -1.43
C LYS A 72 -2.21 -12.63 -2.16
N ARG A 73 -1.74 -11.40 -2.35
CA ARG A 73 -0.48 -11.07 -3.02
C ARG A 73 0.71 -10.91 -2.08
N LEU A 74 0.55 -11.20 -0.80
CA LEU A 74 1.65 -11.41 0.14
C LEU A 74 2.25 -12.79 -0.08
N ARG A 75 3.10 -12.94 -1.09
CA ARG A 75 3.95 -14.14 -1.26
C ARG A 75 5.30 -13.91 -0.63
#